data_AF-A0A072TUI6-F1
#
_entry.id   AF-A0A072TUI6-F1
#
_cell.length_a   1.000
_cell.length_b   1.000
_cell.length_c   1.000
_cell.angle_alpha   90.00
_cell.angle_beta   90.00
_cell.angle_gamma   90.00
#
_symmetry.space_group_name_H-M   'P 1'
#
loop_
_entity.id
_entity.type
_entity.pdbx_description
1 polymer ?
#
loop_
_entity_poly.entity_id
_entity_poly.type
_entity_poly.pdbx_seq_one_letter_code
_entity_poly.pdbx_strand_id
1 'polypeptide(L)' 'MTDYKVEMINGGMQEFFVQFHKPKHSPYQEGVWKIRVELPDAYPYKSPFIGFVNYIYHPNVDAMEFKEGEMI' A
#
# COMPACT_ATOMS: atom_id res chain seq x y z
N MET A 1 16.91 -10.94 -0.14
CA MET A 1 15.85 -10.08 -0.70
C MET A 1 14.54 -10.70 -0.26
N THR A 2 13.71 -9.99 0.48
CA THR A 2 12.42 -10.52 0.93
C THR A 2 11.50 -10.62 -0.28
N ASP A 3 10.93 -11.80 -0.51
CA ASP A 3 9.99 -12.06 -1.61
C ASP A 3 8.63 -11.40 -1.31
N TYR A 4 8.54 -10.08 -1.51
CA TYR A 4 7.26 -9.39 -1.48
C TYR A 4 6.46 -9.77 -2.73
N LYS A 5 5.19 -10.14 -2.53
CA LYS A 5 4.26 -10.37 -3.63
C LYS A 5 3.81 -9.01 -4.18
N VAL A 6 4.17 -8.75 -5.44
CA VAL A 6 3.86 -7.50 -6.15
C VAL A 6 2.93 -7.78 -7.32
N GLU A 7 1.88 -6.97 -7.47
CA GLU A 7 0.92 -7.03 -8.56
C GLU A 7 0.93 -5.67 -9.29
N MET A 8 1.41 -5.64 -10.54
CA MET A 8 1.46 -4.42 -11.35
C MET A 8 0.08 -4.07 -11.90
N ILE A 9 -0.23 -2.77 -11.96
CA ILE A 9 -1.52 -2.30 -12.48
C ILE A 9 -1.32 -1.82 -13.92
N ASN A 10 -2.21 -2.24 -14.82
CA ASN A 10 -2.23 -1.84 -16.24
C ASN A 10 -0.89 -2.03 -16.99
N GLY A 11 -0.01 -2.92 -16.52
CA GLY A 11 1.31 -3.16 -17.12
C GLY A 11 2.32 -2.02 -16.92
N GLY A 12 1.97 -0.99 -16.14
CA GLY A 12 2.87 0.11 -15.78
C GLY A 12 3.73 -0.22 -14.55
N MET A 13 4.85 0.50 -14.41
CA MET A 13 5.72 0.41 -13.21
C MET A 13 5.43 1.50 -12.18
N GLN A 14 4.59 2.48 -12.51
CA GLN A 14 4.26 3.61 -11.65
C GLN A 14 3.24 3.24 -10.58
N GLU A 15 2.42 2.23 -10.80
CA GLU A 15 1.35 1.85 -9.87
C GLU A 15 1.30 0.34 -9.69
N PHE A 16 1.33 -0.10 -8.44
CA PHE A 16 1.33 -1.52 -8.10
C PHE A 16 0.83 -1.77 -6.69
N PHE A 17 0.39 -3.01 -6.45
CA PHE A 17 0.05 -3.48 -5.13
C PHE A 17 1.15 -4.34 -4.53
N VAL A 18 1.31 -4.25 -3.21
CA VAL A 18 2.23 -5.08 -2.43
C VAL A 18 1.46 -5.77 -1.31
N GLN A 19 1.67 -7.07 -1.14
CA GLN A 19 1.20 -7.77 0.05
C GLN A 19 2.12 -7.49 1.24
N PHE A 20 1.60 -6.79 2.24
CA PHE A 20 2.33 -6.43 3.45
C PHE A 20 1.90 -7.30 4.63
N HIS A 21 2.89 -7.98 5.22
CA HIS A 21 2.72 -8.74 6.45
C HIS A 21 3.18 -7.92 7.64
N LYS A 22 2.34 -7.90 8.67
CA LYS A 22 2.59 -7.36 10.00
C LYS A 22 4.00 -7.55 10.59
N PRO A 23 4.42 -6.63 11.46
CA PRO A 23 5.50 -6.89 12.42
C PRO A 23 5.05 -7.91 13.48
N LYS A 24 5.93 -8.88 13.80
CA LYS A 24 5.76 -9.77 14.96
C LYS A 24 5.73 -8.94 16.26
N HIS A 25 4.98 -9.40 17.26
CA HIS A 25 4.86 -8.73 18.57
C HIS A 25 4.23 -7.33 18.52
N SER A 26 3.27 -7.12 17.61
CA SER A 26 2.44 -5.91 17.57
C SER A 26 0.95 -6.29 17.67
N PRO A 27 0.05 -5.34 17.99
CA PRO A 27 -1.40 -5.59 17.92
C PRO A 27 -1.88 -6.06 16.54
N TYR A 28 -1.06 -5.83 15.51
CA TYR A 28 -1.29 -6.17 14.13
C TYR A 28 -0.78 -7.56 13.74
N GLN A 29 -0.23 -8.33 14.68
CA GLN A 29 0.55 -9.56 14.45
C GLN A 29 -0.13 -10.66 13.62
N GLU A 30 -1.43 -10.57 13.34
CA GLU A 30 -2.13 -11.49 12.42
C GLU A 30 -2.66 -10.83 11.14
N GLY A 31 -2.66 -9.50 11.03
CA GLY A 31 -3.20 -8.80 9.86
C GLY A 31 -2.31 -8.85 8.60
N VAL A 32 -2.97 -8.96 7.45
CA VAL A 32 -2.33 -8.93 6.14
C VAL A 32 -3.00 -7.82 5.35
N TRP A 33 -2.21 -6.92 4.78
CA TRP A 33 -2.73 -5.76 4.06
C TRP A 33 -2.25 -5.74 2.61
N LYS A 34 -3.15 -5.36 1.72
CA LYS A 34 -2.81 -4.98 0.34
C LYS A 34 -2.50 -3.49 0.35
N ILE A 35 -1.27 -3.13 0.01
CA ILE A 35 -0.81 -1.76 -0.06
C ILE A 35 -0.81 -1.31 -1.51
N ARG A 36 -1.48 -0.20 -1.83
CA ARG A 36 -1.35 0.50 -3.11
C ARG A 36 -0.14 1.41 -3.03
N VAL A 37 0.76 1.28 -3.99
CA VAL A 37 1.92 2.16 -4.16
C VAL A 37 1.76 2.88 -5.49
N GLU A 38 1.84 4.20 -5.45
CA GLU A 38 1.86 5.04 -6.64
C GLU A 38 3.13 5.90 -6.62
N LEU A 39 3.92 5.78 -7.69
CA LEU A 39 5.12 6.54 -7.92
C LEU A 39 4.76 7.78 -8.75
N PRO A 40 4.90 9.00 -8.22
CA PRO A 40 4.69 10.20 -9.01
C PRO A 40 5.78 10.31 -10.09
N ASP A 41 5.52 11.06 -11.16
CA ASP A 41 6.48 11.29 -12.25
C ASP A 41 7.82 11.86 -11.78
N ALA A 42 7.80 12.62 -10.68
CA ALA A 42 8.99 13.22 -10.08
C ALA A 42 9.71 12.30 -9.08
N TYR A 43 9.31 11.03 -8.93
CA TYR A 43 10.05 10.07 -8.12
C TYR A 43 11.47 9.88 -8.70
N PRO A 44 12.55 9.85 -7.88
CA PRO A 44 12.58 9.77 -6.42
C PRO A 44 12.66 11.12 -5.69
N TYR A 45 12.54 12.26 -6.37
CA TYR A 45 12.54 13.59 -5.74
C TYR A 45 11.26 13.88 -4.95
N LYS A 46 10.12 13.29 -5.36
CA LYS A 46 8.89 13.22 -4.57
C LYS A 46 8.70 11.80 -4.01
N SER A 47 8.16 11.70 -2.80
CA SER A 47 7.86 10.42 -2.16
C SER A 47 6.76 9.65 -2.90
N PRO A 48 6.73 8.32 -2.79
CA PRO A 48 5.60 7.53 -3.28
C PRO A 48 4.35 7.81 -2.44
N PHE A 49 3.18 7.64 -3.03
CA PHE A 49 1.92 7.57 -2.29
C PHE A 49 1.67 6.14 -1.83
N ILE A 50 1.33 5.99 -0.55
CA ILE A 50 1.11 4.69 0.10
C ILE A 50 -0.31 4.67 0.65
N GLY A 51 -1.11 3.72 0.19
CA GLY A 51 -2.49 3.53 0.64
C GLY A 51 -2.75 2.11 1.12
N PHE A 52 -3.45 1.95 2.24
CA PHE A 52 -3.96 0.65 2.68
C PHE A 52 -5.28 0.36 1.98
N VAL A 53 -5.31 -0.64 1.10
CA VAL A 53 -6.53 -0.98 0.34
C VAL A 53 -7.62 -1.54 1.26
N ASN A 54 -7.24 -2.42 2.19
CA ASN A 54 -8.14 -2.95 3.21
C ASN A 54 -7.92 -2.25 4.56
N TYR A 55 -8.99 -2.18 5.36
CA TYR A 55 -9.03 -1.44 6.63
C TYR A 55 -7.87 -1.78 7.59
N ILE A 56 -7.30 -0.74 8.18
CA ILE A 56 -6.39 -0.81 9.32
C ILE A 56 -6.79 0.25 10.35
N TYR A 57 -6.82 -0.13 11.62
CA TYR A 57 -7.00 0.82 12.71
C TYR A 57 -5.61 1.23 13.23
N HIS A 58 -5.12 2.38 12.78
CA HIS A 58 -3.85 2.94 13.22
C HIS A 58 -3.97 4.48 13.36
N PRO A 59 -3.43 5.11 14.42
CA PRO A 59 -3.61 6.55 14.65
C PRO A 59 -3.17 7.46 13.50
N ASN A 60 -2.26 6.99 12.65
CA ASN A 60 -1.70 7.73 11.52
C ASN A 60 -2.24 7.27 10.16
N VAL A 61 -3.23 6.38 10.13
CA VAL A 61 -3.83 5.90 8.89
C VAL A 61 -5.32 6.17 8.96
N ASP A 62 -5.86 6.85 7.96
CA ASP A 62 -7.30 7.04 7.85
C ASP A 62 -7.97 5.68 7.63
N ALA A 63 -9.12 5.46 8.27
CA ALA A 63 -9.90 4.24 8.17
C ALA A 63 -10.77 4.24 6.89
N MET A 64 -10.23 4.72 5.76
CA MET A 64 -10.93 4.75 4.48
C MET A 64 -10.57 3.54 3.62
N GLU A 65 -11.58 2.98 2.97
CA GLU A 65 -11.42 1.99 1.89
C GLU A 65 -11.09 2.73 0.60
N PHE A 66 -9.96 2.43 -0.03
CA PHE A 66 -9.71 2.90 -1.40
C PHE A 66 -10.66 2.16 -2.33
N LYS A 67 -11.75 2.82 -2.72
CA LYS A 67 -12.59 2.34 -3.81
C LYS A 67 -11.87 2.59 -5.12
N GLU A 68 -11.80 1.55 -5.95
CA GLU A 68 -11.23 1.64 -7.29
C GLU A 68 -11.95 2.75 -8.08
N GLY A 69 -11.22 3.81 -8.45
CA GLY A 69 -11.75 4.95 -9.20
C GLY A 69 -12.07 6.22 -8.42
N GLU A 70 -11.93 6.26 -7.08
CA GLU A 70 -11.97 7.53 -6.34
C GLU A 70 -10.59 8.19 -6.33
N MET A 71 -10.48 9.32 -7.05
CA MET A 71 -9.36 10.26 -6.94
C MET A 71 -9.47 11.00 -5.61
N ILE A 72 -8.42 10.99 -4.80
CA ILE A 72 -8.24 11.97 -3.71
C ILE A 72 -7.84 13.33 -4.27
#